data_AF-A3TJW3-F1
#
_entry.id   AF-A3TJW3-F1
#
_cell.length_a   1.000
_cell.length_b   1.000
_cell.length_c   1.000
_cell.angle_alpha   90.00
_cell.angle_beta   90.00
_cell.angle_gamma   90.00
#
_symmetry.space_group_name_H-M   'P 1'
#
loop_
_entity.id
_entity.type
_entity.pdbx_description
1 polymer ?
#
loop_
_entity_poly.entity_id
_entity_poly.type
_entity_poly.pdbx_seq_one_letter_code
_entity_poly.pdbx_strand_id
1 'polypeptide(L)'
;MSVATQLELDDPGSGLLAAAHDSWPSWVDRQEALGVVAQLGDLPTWLGTHPQECNAVLGALSGLAAQHDGDDVPAAAALAWLLVPGASLLANRLTTLSPAIDQLVAAQLWIEVRTFGPGGGRRVAASILRNTRKGVLRDLGVGEHAELAWRRRLILEPDNLLWQRTLPLTMSEDGGAGELSELLEAACAQSVISDEDLHLLLGLAQAADAAAQSHFGRGCAGLMTPVASMEVAQRWGVSARTVRRRARRSLDALSRYAVTQMSA
;
A
#
# COMPACT_ATOMS: atom_id res chain seq x y z
N MET A 1 8.79 20.33 -14.71
CA MET A 1 8.65 21.35 -13.65
C MET A 1 9.26 20.77 -12.40
N SER A 2 10.20 21.43 -11.72
CA SER A 2 10.95 20.81 -10.61
C SER A 2 10.11 20.56 -9.36
N VAL A 3 10.56 19.67 -8.47
CA VAL A 3 9.95 19.47 -7.13
C VAL A 3 9.86 20.78 -6.34
N ALA A 4 10.89 21.64 -6.42
CA ALA A 4 10.91 22.93 -5.73
C ALA A 4 9.80 23.86 -6.25
N THR A 5 9.63 23.92 -7.57
CA THR A 5 8.58 24.71 -8.23
C THR A 5 7.18 24.20 -7.86
N GLN A 6 6.99 22.88 -7.74
CA GLN A 6 5.70 22.30 -7.31
C GLN A 6 5.36 22.59 -5.84
N LEU A 7 6.35 22.93 -5.03
CA LEU A 7 6.17 23.34 -3.63
C LEU A 7 6.16 24.85 -3.45
N GLU A 8 6.39 25.63 -4.52
CA GLU A 8 6.59 27.08 -4.46
C GLU A 8 7.77 27.47 -3.53
N LEU A 9 8.87 26.71 -3.60
CA LEU A 9 10.08 26.86 -2.76
C LEU A 9 11.35 27.18 -3.58
N ASP A 10 11.20 27.58 -4.84
CA ASP A 10 12.30 27.92 -5.74
C ASP A 10 12.84 29.34 -5.56
N ASP A 11 12.04 30.26 -5.01
CA ASP A 11 12.48 31.59 -4.58
C ASP A 11 12.42 31.74 -3.04
N PRO A 12 13.59 31.77 -2.36
CA PRO A 12 13.68 31.95 -0.91
C PRO A 12 13.04 33.24 -0.37
N GLY A 13 12.89 34.27 -1.21
CA GLY A 13 12.31 35.55 -0.83
C GLY A 13 10.79 35.63 -0.96
N SER A 14 10.11 34.53 -1.30
CA SER A 14 8.69 34.53 -1.63
C SER A 14 7.86 33.53 -0.80
N GLY A 15 6.55 33.76 -0.76
CA GLY A 15 5.57 32.82 -0.21
C GLY A 15 5.88 32.33 1.20
N LEU A 16 5.86 31.01 1.38
CA LEU A 16 6.09 30.38 2.69
C LEU A 16 7.55 30.49 3.16
N LEU A 17 8.52 30.62 2.26
CA LEU A 17 9.92 30.81 2.66
C LEU A 17 10.19 32.21 3.18
N ALA A 18 9.57 33.24 2.60
CA ALA A 18 9.62 34.59 3.16
C ALA A 18 9.08 34.62 4.59
N ALA A 19 7.90 34.01 4.81
CA ALA A 19 7.32 33.88 6.15
C ALA A 19 8.22 33.07 7.12
N ALA A 20 8.95 32.07 6.61
CA ALA A 20 9.89 31.31 7.40
C ALA A 20 11.13 32.14 7.80
N HIS A 21 11.63 32.98 6.90
CA HIS A 21 12.70 33.94 7.20
C HIS A 21 12.29 34.93 8.29
N ASP A 22 11.08 35.48 8.21
CA ASP A 22 10.55 36.41 9.22
C ASP A 22 10.35 35.73 10.59
N SER A 23 9.97 34.45 10.58
CA SER A 23 9.72 33.68 11.80
C SER A 23 11.00 33.11 12.43
N TRP A 24 12.11 33.04 11.68
CA TRP A 24 13.37 32.42 12.12
C TRP A 24 13.89 32.91 13.48
N PRO A 25 13.95 34.23 13.78
CA PRO A 25 14.44 34.69 15.08
C PRO A 25 13.60 34.15 16.24
N SER A 26 12.27 34.12 16.09
CA SER A 26 11.37 33.60 17.11
C SER A 26 11.53 32.09 17.32
N TRP A 27 11.92 31.35 16.27
CA TRP A 27 12.18 29.92 16.36
C TRP A 27 13.48 29.64 17.10
N VAL A 28 14.52 30.44 16.85
CA VAL A 28 15.79 30.38 17.57
C VAL A 28 15.60 30.64 19.07
N ASP A 29 14.76 31.61 19.44
CA ASP A 29 14.46 31.91 20.85
C ASP A 29 13.75 30.74 21.57
N ARG A 30 12.89 30.01 20.85
CA ARG A 30 12.15 28.85 21.40
C ARG A 30 12.97 27.56 21.38
N GLN A 31 13.87 27.41 20.41
CA GLN A 31 14.62 26.19 20.16
C GLN A 31 16.09 26.52 19.93
N GLU A 32 16.89 26.34 20.99
CA GLU A 32 18.33 26.58 21.00
C GLU A 32 19.06 25.86 19.85
N ALA A 33 18.59 24.67 19.46
CA ALA A 33 19.15 23.89 18.35
C ALA A 33 19.11 24.60 16.99
N LEU A 34 18.25 25.63 16.80
CA LEU A 34 18.17 26.40 15.57
C LEU A 34 19.15 27.59 15.55
N GLY A 35 19.71 27.98 16.70
CA GLY A 35 20.62 29.13 16.84
C GLY A 35 22.01 28.95 16.23
N VAL A 36 22.20 27.97 15.35
CA VAL A 36 23.46 27.66 14.68
C VAL A 36 23.80 28.63 13.55
N VAL A 37 22.78 29.32 13.01
CA VAL A 37 22.93 30.35 11.98
C VAL A 37 22.03 31.55 12.29
N ALA A 38 22.49 32.75 11.91
CA ALA A 38 21.73 33.98 12.12
C ALA A 38 20.52 34.10 11.17
N GLN A 39 20.61 33.52 9.97
CA GLN A 39 19.59 33.58 8.93
C GLN A 39 19.29 32.17 8.41
N LEU A 40 18.00 31.87 8.17
CA LEU A 40 17.56 30.60 7.61
C LEU A 40 18.27 30.25 6.28
N GLY A 41 18.60 31.27 5.47
CA GLY A 41 19.25 31.10 4.18
C GLY A 41 20.66 30.51 4.24
N ASP A 42 21.35 30.66 5.38
CA ASP A 42 22.71 30.14 5.59
C ASP A 42 22.70 28.65 5.99
N LEU A 43 21.53 28.13 6.38
CA LEU A 43 21.38 26.81 6.96
C LEU A 43 21.80 25.67 6.01
N PRO A 44 21.52 25.66 4.69
CA PRO A 44 21.98 24.60 3.80
C PRO A 44 23.51 24.45 3.78
N THR A 45 24.22 25.57 3.74
CA THR A 45 25.69 25.60 3.76
C THR A 45 26.22 25.07 5.09
N TRP A 46 25.59 25.47 6.20
CA TRP A 46 25.96 25.00 7.54
C TRP A 46 25.73 23.49 7.71
N LEU A 47 24.59 22.96 7.25
CA LEU A 47 24.28 21.52 7.31
C LEU A 47 25.28 20.68 6.49
N GLY A 48 25.79 21.21 5.38
CA GLY A 48 26.83 20.55 4.58
C GLY A 48 28.17 20.41 5.33
N THR A 49 28.46 21.31 6.27
CA THR A 49 29.72 21.34 7.02
C THR A 49 29.62 20.67 8.39
N HIS A 50 28.41 20.51 8.95
CA HIS A 50 28.18 19.96 10.30
C HIS A 50 27.25 18.72 10.31
N PRO A 51 27.62 17.61 9.64
CA PRO A 51 26.75 16.46 9.44
C PRO A 51 26.26 15.77 10.73
N GLN A 52 27.00 15.92 11.84
CA GLN A 52 26.64 15.31 13.13
C GLN A 52 25.50 16.05 13.83
N GLU A 53 25.33 17.35 13.56
CA GLU A 53 24.36 18.22 14.23
C GLU A 53 23.10 18.44 13.38
N CYS A 54 23.14 18.10 12.10
CA CYS A 54 22.01 18.20 11.17
C CYS A 54 20.71 17.62 11.73
N ASN A 55 20.78 16.47 12.42
CA ASN A 55 19.58 15.83 12.91
C ASN A 55 18.89 16.61 14.04
N ALA A 56 19.65 17.35 14.85
CA ALA A 56 19.08 18.18 15.91
C ALA A 56 18.30 19.36 15.31
N VAL A 57 18.91 20.08 14.35
CA VAL A 57 18.26 21.18 13.61
C VAL A 57 17.00 20.71 12.88
N LEU A 58 17.11 19.62 12.12
CA LEU A 58 15.97 19.08 11.37
C LEU A 58 14.88 18.56 12.31
N GLY A 59 15.26 18.00 13.46
CA GLY A 59 14.34 17.59 14.50
C GLY A 59 13.56 18.77 15.08
N ALA A 60 14.27 19.86 15.40
CA ALA A 60 13.69 21.10 15.89
C ALA A 60 12.64 21.68 14.91
N LEU A 61 13.02 21.81 13.62
CA LEU A 61 12.09 22.25 12.57
C LEU A 61 10.91 21.29 12.40
N SER A 62 11.13 19.98 12.48
CA SER A 62 10.05 18.98 12.37
C SER A 62 9.06 19.07 13.53
N GLY A 63 9.51 19.46 14.72
CA GLY A 63 8.64 19.71 15.87
C GLY A 63 7.74 20.92 15.64
N LEU A 64 8.28 22.02 15.11
CA LEU A 64 7.50 23.22 14.76
C LEU A 64 6.49 22.95 13.65
N ALA A 65 6.91 22.19 12.63
CA ALA A 65 6.08 21.85 11.46
C ALA A 65 4.96 20.85 11.77
N ALA A 66 5.05 20.11 12.89
CA ALA A 66 4.14 19.04 13.22
C ALA A 66 2.74 19.56 13.53
N GLN A 67 1.73 19.00 12.84
CA GLN A 67 0.33 19.41 12.98
C GLN A 67 -0.24 19.31 14.40
N HIS A 68 0.37 18.49 15.26
CA HIS A 68 -0.14 18.22 16.62
C HIS A 68 0.58 18.99 17.73
N ASP A 69 1.73 19.63 17.45
CA ASP A 69 2.60 20.19 18.50
C ASP A 69 3.14 21.61 18.15
N GLY A 70 2.93 22.09 16.93
CA GLY A 70 3.32 23.46 16.52
C GLY A 70 2.50 24.05 15.37
N ASP A 71 2.09 23.21 14.40
CA ASP A 71 1.35 23.57 13.17
C ASP A 71 1.86 24.82 12.45
N ASP A 72 3.16 25.09 12.55
CA ASP A 72 3.81 26.23 11.93
C ASP A 72 4.09 25.90 10.45
N VAL A 73 3.20 26.35 9.57
CA VAL A 73 3.26 26.09 8.12
C VAL A 73 4.55 26.65 7.49
N PRO A 74 5.03 27.87 7.84
CA PRO A 74 6.35 28.32 7.44
C PRO A 74 7.49 27.40 7.88
N ALA A 75 7.45 26.83 9.09
CA ALA A 75 8.47 25.87 9.53
C ALA A 75 8.44 24.58 8.69
N ALA A 76 7.25 24.12 8.29
CA ALA A 76 7.11 23.01 7.35
C ALA A 76 7.73 23.33 5.99
N ALA A 77 7.52 24.55 5.47
CA ALA A 77 8.13 25.00 4.22
C ALA A 77 9.66 25.06 4.30
N ALA A 78 10.21 25.60 5.40
CA ALA A 78 11.66 25.60 5.65
C ALA A 78 12.23 24.17 5.67
N LEU A 79 11.58 23.25 6.37
CA LEU A 79 12.01 21.85 6.40
C LEU A 79 11.92 21.20 5.01
N ALA A 80 10.83 21.41 4.28
CA ALA A 80 10.67 20.89 2.93
C ALA A 80 11.75 21.43 1.98
N TRP A 81 12.08 22.72 2.06
CA TRP A 81 13.13 23.39 1.29
C TRP A 81 14.50 22.75 1.53
N LEU A 82 14.87 22.49 2.79
CA LEU A 82 16.12 21.78 3.12
C LEU A 82 16.18 20.35 2.53
N LEU A 83 15.02 19.73 2.30
CA LEU A 83 14.91 18.39 1.73
C LEU A 83 14.78 18.37 0.20
N VAL A 84 14.60 19.52 -0.46
CA VAL A 84 14.48 19.65 -1.92
C VAL A 84 15.61 18.94 -2.67
N PRO A 85 16.91 19.06 -2.30
CA PRO A 85 17.98 18.35 -3.00
C PRO A 85 17.78 16.82 -2.98
N GLY A 86 17.41 16.26 -1.83
CA GLY A 86 17.12 14.83 -1.68
C GLY A 86 15.86 14.41 -2.43
N ALA A 87 14.81 15.23 -2.40
CA ALA A 87 13.56 15.00 -3.12
C ALA A 87 13.75 15.08 -4.65
N SER A 88 14.61 15.97 -5.13
CA SER A 88 14.97 16.09 -6.55
C SER A 88 15.72 14.85 -7.04
N LEU A 89 16.67 14.33 -6.24
CA LEU A 89 17.31 13.05 -6.53
C LEU A 89 16.32 11.89 -6.56
N LEU A 90 15.32 11.92 -5.66
CA LEU A 90 14.25 10.93 -5.65
C LEU A 90 13.39 11.02 -6.92
N ALA A 91 12.96 12.22 -7.31
CA ALA A 91 12.17 12.46 -8.52
C ALA A 91 12.92 12.00 -9.78
N ASN A 92 14.21 12.35 -9.91
CA ASN A 92 15.05 11.91 -11.02
C ASN A 92 15.14 10.38 -11.11
N ARG A 93 15.21 9.68 -9.98
CA ARG A 93 15.25 8.20 -9.94
C ARG A 93 13.92 7.54 -10.28
N LEU A 94 12.82 8.28 -10.20
CA LEU A 94 11.46 7.77 -10.46
C LEU A 94 10.84 8.36 -11.73
N THR A 95 11.60 9.16 -12.48
CA THR A 95 11.12 9.90 -13.67
C THR A 95 10.48 9.03 -14.74
N THR A 96 10.92 7.77 -14.86
CA THR A 96 10.38 6.81 -15.82
C THR A 96 9.01 6.25 -15.44
N LEU A 97 8.54 6.47 -14.21
CA LEU A 97 7.28 5.91 -13.70
C LEU A 97 6.07 6.81 -13.98
N SER A 98 6.27 8.12 -14.14
CA SER A 98 5.18 9.06 -14.44
C SER A 98 5.71 10.38 -14.99
N PRO A 99 5.06 10.98 -16.00
CA PRO A 99 5.38 12.33 -16.46
C PRO A 99 5.07 13.41 -15.40
N ALA A 100 4.28 13.09 -14.37
CA ALA A 100 3.93 13.98 -13.27
C ALA A 100 4.75 13.70 -11.99
N ILE A 101 5.95 13.09 -12.12
CA ILE A 101 6.70 12.63 -10.95
C ILE A 101 7.03 13.74 -9.95
N ASP A 102 7.37 14.93 -10.44
CA ASP A 102 7.74 16.06 -9.59
C ASP A 102 6.56 16.52 -8.72
N GLN A 103 5.34 16.48 -9.25
CA GLN A 103 4.10 16.79 -8.52
C GLN A 103 3.83 15.76 -7.42
N LEU A 104 3.96 14.47 -7.73
CA LEU A 104 3.75 13.39 -6.77
C LEU A 104 4.77 13.43 -5.64
N VAL A 105 6.04 13.66 -5.97
CA VAL A 105 7.12 13.80 -4.98
C VAL A 105 6.89 15.02 -4.09
N ALA A 106 6.52 16.16 -4.67
CA ALA A 106 6.18 17.37 -3.92
C ALA A 106 5.02 17.13 -2.95
N ALA A 107 3.90 16.61 -3.44
CA ALA A 107 2.72 16.31 -2.62
C ALA A 107 3.05 15.37 -1.46
N GLN A 108 3.75 14.26 -1.73
CA GLN A 108 4.14 13.31 -0.70
C GLN A 108 5.19 13.85 0.26
N LEU A 109 6.12 14.71 -0.19
CA LEU A 109 7.07 15.37 0.70
C LEU A 109 6.35 16.27 1.70
N TRP A 110 5.39 17.06 1.22
CA TRP A 110 4.60 17.95 2.07
C TRP A 110 3.81 17.18 3.14
N ILE A 111 3.14 16.10 2.74
CA ILE A 111 2.41 15.23 3.67
C ILE A 111 3.35 14.68 4.75
N GLU A 112 4.50 14.13 4.36
CA GLU A 112 5.45 13.52 5.31
C GLU A 112 6.06 14.57 6.25
N VAL A 113 6.41 15.75 5.75
CA VAL A 113 6.91 16.86 6.57
C VAL A 113 5.90 17.26 7.65
N ARG A 114 4.62 17.37 7.30
CA ARG A 114 3.55 17.78 8.23
C ARG A 114 3.16 16.71 9.23
N THR A 115 3.41 15.44 8.91
CA THR A 115 2.99 14.28 9.71
C THR A 115 4.11 13.60 10.51
N PHE A 116 5.38 13.93 10.25
CA PHE A 116 6.53 13.27 10.85
C PHE A 116 6.58 13.36 12.40
N GLY A 117 6.34 14.56 12.94
CA GLY A 117 6.29 14.81 14.39
C GLY A 117 7.65 14.74 15.12
N PRO A 118 7.72 15.26 16.36
CA PRO A 118 8.96 15.35 17.15
C PRO A 118 9.51 13.99 17.64
N GLY A 119 8.76 12.89 17.52
CA GLY A 119 9.16 11.54 17.95
C GLY A 119 9.87 10.69 16.88
N GLY A 120 10.08 11.19 15.67
CA GLY A 120 10.46 10.40 14.47
C GLY A 120 11.89 9.82 14.43
N GLY A 121 12.67 9.94 15.51
CA GLY A 121 13.97 9.29 15.67
C GLY A 121 15.19 10.05 15.12
N ARG A 122 16.38 9.48 15.33
CA ARG A 122 17.70 10.12 15.07
C ARG A 122 18.06 10.35 13.59
N ARG A 123 17.12 10.19 12.64
CA ARG A 123 17.37 10.28 11.19
C ARG A 123 16.21 10.94 10.46
N VAL A 124 15.94 12.22 10.75
CA VAL A 124 14.78 12.98 10.26
C VAL A 124 14.73 13.01 8.73
N ALA A 125 15.73 13.61 8.08
CA ALA A 125 15.77 13.72 6.61
C ALA A 125 15.65 12.37 5.90
N ALA A 126 16.44 11.37 6.34
CA ALA A 126 16.42 10.05 5.72
C ALA A 126 15.07 9.35 5.90
N SER A 127 14.41 9.54 7.04
CA SER A 127 13.10 8.94 7.31
C SER A 127 11.99 9.60 6.49
N ILE A 128 11.97 10.94 6.44
CA ILE A 128 11.03 11.69 5.61
C ILE A 128 11.20 11.29 4.14
N LEU A 129 12.40 11.39 3.57
CA LEU A 129 12.64 11.03 2.16
C LEU A 129 12.32 9.56 1.83
N ARG A 130 12.59 8.64 2.77
CA ARG A 130 12.23 7.23 2.61
C ARG A 130 10.70 7.07 2.59
N ASN A 131 9.98 7.75 3.48
CA ASN A 131 8.53 7.66 3.53
C ASN A 131 7.89 8.36 2.33
N THR A 132 8.42 9.52 1.89
CA THR A 132 8.02 10.19 0.64
C THR A 132 8.14 9.24 -0.54
N ARG A 133 9.26 8.53 -0.67
CA ARG A 133 9.43 7.48 -1.70
C ARG A 133 8.35 6.39 -1.59
N LYS A 134 8.06 5.92 -0.37
CA LYS A 134 7.00 4.91 -0.17
C LYS A 134 5.63 5.44 -0.57
N GLY A 135 5.32 6.69 -0.22
CA GLY A 135 4.09 7.38 -0.61
C GLY A 135 3.94 7.48 -2.12
N VAL A 136 4.97 7.94 -2.81
CA VAL A 136 4.96 8.06 -4.28
C VAL A 136 4.79 6.69 -4.95
N LEU A 137 5.53 5.66 -4.49
CA LEU A 137 5.38 4.31 -5.03
C LEU A 137 4.01 3.70 -4.75
N ARG A 138 3.39 4.06 -3.62
CA ARG A 138 2.02 3.65 -3.27
C ARG A 138 1.01 4.28 -4.24
N ASP A 139 1.10 5.59 -4.44
CA ASP A 139 0.20 6.34 -5.32
C ASP A 139 0.34 5.91 -6.79
N LEU A 140 1.54 5.54 -7.21
CA LEU A 140 1.82 5.00 -8.55
C LEU A 140 1.48 3.52 -8.71
N GLY A 141 1.11 2.82 -7.64
CA GLY A 141 0.81 1.40 -7.73
C GLY A 141 2.03 0.53 -8.07
N VAL A 142 3.23 0.86 -7.58
CA VAL A 142 4.49 0.18 -7.94
C VAL A 142 5.05 -0.72 -6.83
N GLY A 143 5.43 -1.93 -7.21
CA GLY A 143 6.15 -2.88 -6.36
C GLY A 143 5.35 -3.34 -5.14
N GLU A 144 6.02 -3.42 -4.00
CA GLU A 144 5.37 -3.83 -2.76
C GLU A 144 4.29 -2.86 -2.25
N HIS A 145 4.26 -1.63 -2.77
CA HIS A 145 3.30 -0.60 -2.37
C HIS A 145 2.16 -0.44 -3.38
N ALA A 146 2.20 -1.22 -4.47
CA ALA A 146 1.09 -1.39 -5.35
C ALA A 146 -0.11 -2.02 -4.63
N GLU A 147 -1.30 -1.47 -4.87
CA GLU A 147 -2.56 -2.11 -4.50
C GLU A 147 -2.50 -3.60 -4.89
N LEU A 148 -3.03 -4.52 -4.07
CA LEU A 148 -2.91 -5.96 -4.27
C LEU A 148 -3.30 -6.45 -5.69
N ALA A 149 -4.13 -5.67 -6.39
CA ALA A 149 -4.54 -5.88 -7.78
C ALA A 149 -3.41 -5.69 -8.81
N TRP A 150 -2.41 -4.85 -8.53
CA TRP A 150 -1.32 -4.49 -9.45
C TRP A 150 -0.07 -5.36 -9.24
N ARG A 151 0.22 -5.79 -8.01
CA ARG A 151 1.25 -6.82 -7.70
C ARG A 151 1.04 -8.14 -8.45
N ARG A 152 -0.18 -8.40 -8.96
CA ARG A 152 -0.57 -9.65 -9.65
C ARG A 152 -0.68 -9.53 -11.17
N ARG A 153 -0.21 -8.44 -11.80
CA ARG A 153 -0.25 -8.33 -13.26
C ARG A 153 1.08 -8.78 -13.87
N LEU A 154 1.01 -9.82 -14.70
CA LEU A 154 1.98 -10.05 -15.76
C LEU A 154 1.56 -9.18 -16.95
N ILE A 155 2.51 -8.43 -17.51
CA ILE A 155 2.32 -7.87 -18.85
C ILE A 155 2.39 -9.05 -19.81
N LEU A 156 1.31 -9.26 -20.55
CA LEU A 156 1.19 -10.31 -21.54
C LEU A 156 1.18 -9.63 -22.90
N GLU A 157 2.12 -10.02 -23.76
CA GLU A 157 2.12 -9.58 -25.15
C GLU A 157 0.82 -10.06 -25.85
N PRO A 158 0.31 -9.34 -26.87
CA PRO A 158 -0.95 -9.67 -27.53
C PRO A 158 -1.02 -11.08 -28.13
N ASP A 159 0.14 -11.68 -28.41
CA ASP A 159 0.34 -13.03 -28.93
C ASP A 159 0.51 -14.10 -27.83
N ASN A 160 0.55 -13.69 -26.55
CA ASN A 160 0.69 -14.60 -25.42
C ASN A 160 -0.60 -15.39 -25.21
N LEU A 161 -0.51 -16.71 -25.05
CA LEU A 161 -1.66 -17.60 -24.81
C LEU A 161 -2.51 -17.21 -23.59
N LEU A 162 -1.91 -16.55 -22.60
CA LEU A 162 -2.64 -16.02 -21.44
C LEU A 162 -3.48 -14.78 -21.80
N TRP A 163 -3.10 -14.00 -22.82
CA TRP A 163 -3.87 -12.85 -23.33
C TRP A 163 -5.22 -13.30 -23.91
N GLN A 164 -5.24 -14.44 -24.59
CA GLN A 164 -6.46 -15.06 -25.12
C GLN A 164 -7.40 -15.56 -24.00
N ARG A 165 -6.87 -15.85 -22.81
CA ARG A 165 -7.67 -16.26 -21.63
C ARG A 165 -8.20 -15.07 -20.81
N THR A 166 -7.74 -13.85 -21.09
CA THR A 166 -8.17 -12.60 -20.44
C THR A 166 -9.20 -11.80 -21.23
N LEU A 167 -9.50 -12.20 -22.47
CA LEU A 167 -10.75 -11.78 -23.10
C LEU A 167 -11.89 -12.12 -22.13
N PRO A 168 -12.93 -11.27 -22.00
CA PRO A 168 -14.11 -11.66 -21.25
C PRO A 168 -14.49 -13.02 -21.80
N LEU A 169 -14.45 -14.05 -20.95
CA LEU A 169 -15.12 -15.28 -21.27
C LEU A 169 -16.55 -14.80 -21.50
N THR A 170 -16.96 -14.64 -22.77
CA THR A 170 -18.34 -14.93 -23.12
C THR A 170 -18.55 -16.27 -22.47
N MET A 171 -19.31 -16.28 -21.38
CA MET A 171 -19.61 -17.47 -20.62
C MET A 171 -20.18 -18.43 -21.65
N SER A 172 -19.31 -19.30 -22.16
CA SER A 172 -19.74 -20.46 -22.90
C SER A 172 -20.24 -21.34 -21.77
N GLU A 173 -21.54 -21.30 -21.55
CA GLU A 173 -22.23 -21.94 -20.43
C GLU A 173 -22.02 -23.47 -20.42
N ASP A 174 -21.36 -24.05 -21.41
CA ASP A 174 -21.33 -25.50 -21.65
C ASP A 174 -20.02 -26.24 -21.32
N GLY A 175 -18.98 -25.58 -20.81
CA GLY A 175 -17.67 -26.25 -20.59
C GLY A 175 -17.34 -26.62 -19.14
N GLY A 176 -17.24 -25.61 -18.26
CA GLY A 176 -16.60 -25.77 -16.94
C GLY A 176 -17.46 -26.47 -15.89
N ALA A 177 -18.78 -26.46 -16.03
CA ALA A 177 -19.68 -27.15 -15.10
C ALA A 177 -19.60 -28.68 -15.26
N GLY A 178 -19.45 -29.17 -16.49
CA GLY A 178 -19.29 -30.60 -16.79
C GLY A 178 -17.99 -31.16 -16.22
N GLU A 179 -16.86 -30.51 -16.50
CA GLU A 179 -15.55 -30.92 -16.00
C GLU A 179 -15.49 -30.92 -14.46
N LEU A 180 -16.11 -29.92 -13.81
CA LEU A 180 -16.21 -29.90 -12.35
C LEU A 180 -17.10 -31.02 -11.80
N SER A 181 -18.23 -31.31 -12.45
CA SER A 181 -19.11 -32.42 -12.05
C SER A 181 -18.38 -33.75 -12.14
N GLU A 182 -17.72 -34.02 -13.26
CA GLU A 182 -16.95 -35.25 -13.48
C GLU A 182 -15.83 -35.42 -12.45
N LEU A 183 -15.11 -34.34 -12.12
CA LEU A 183 -14.07 -34.38 -11.09
C LEU A 183 -14.64 -34.68 -9.69
N LEU A 184 -15.77 -34.08 -9.33
CA LEU A 184 -16.41 -34.30 -8.03
C LEU A 184 -17.01 -35.71 -7.92
N GLU A 185 -17.62 -36.21 -8.99
CA GLU A 185 -18.12 -37.58 -9.08
C GLU A 185 -16.96 -38.59 -8.95
N ALA A 186 -15.86 -38.38 -9.67
CA ALA A 186 -14.68 -39.23 -9.58
C ALA A 186 -14.05 -39.20 -8.17
N ALA A 187 -14.01 -38.03 -7.53
CA ALA A 187 -13.50 -37.88 -6.18
C ALA A 187 -14.38 -38.59 -5.13
N CYS A 188 -15.70 -38.58 -5.29
CA CYS A 188 -16.63 -39.32 -4.42
C CYS A 188 -16.52 -40.83 -4.67
N ALA A 189 -16.48 -41.26 -5.94
CA ALA A 189 -16.31 -42.67 -6.31
C ALA A 189 -15.02 -43.28 -5.74
N GLN A 190 -13.94 -42.49 -5.70
CA GLN A 190 -12.66 -42.89 -5.11
C GLN A 190 -12.56 -42.61 -3.61
N SER A 191 -13.66 -42.18 -2.96
CA SER A 191 -13.75 -41.89 -1.53
C SER A 191 -12.71 -40.86 -1.03
N VAL A 192 -12.28 -39.94 -1.91
CA VAL A 192 -11.43 -38.79 -1.57
C VAL A 192 -12.17 -37.83 -0.65
N ILE A 193 -13.46 -37.65 -0.91
CA ILE A 193 -14.44 -36.99 -0.07
C ILE A 193 -15.71 -37.84 -0.02
N SER A 194 -16.53 -37.68 1.02
CA SER A 194 -17.85 -38.32 1.07
C SER A 194 -18.91 -37.48 0.34
N ASP A 195 -20.02 -38.10 -0.05
CA ASP A 195 -21.18 -37.40 -0.60
C ASP A 195 -21.71 -36.33 0.36
N GLU A 196 -21.62 -36.60 1.66
CA GLU A 196 -22.00 -35.65 2.71
C GLU A 196 -21.03 -34.45 2.75
N ASP A 197 -19.72 -34.66 2.53
CA ASP A 197 -18.77 -33.57 2.40
C ASP A 197 -19.04 -32.71 1.16
N LEU A 198 -19.39 -33.34 0.04
CA LEU A 198 -19.77 -32.65 -1.19
C LEU A 198 -21.04 -31.81 -0.98
N HIS A 199 -22.06 -32.39 -0.35
CA HIS A 199 -23.30 -31.68 -0.04
C HIS A 199 -23.06 -30.47 0.87
N LEU A 200 -22.14 -30.59 1.82
CA LEU A 200 -21.71 -29.48 2.68
C LEU A 200 -21.05 -28.34 1.88
N LEU A 201 -20.17 -28.68 0.93
CA LEU A 201 -19.50 -27.69 0.09
C LEU A 201 -20.47 -26.96 -0.84
N LEU A 202 -21.42 -27.67 -1.44
CA LEU A 202 -22.47 -27.08 -2.26
C LEU A 202 -23.37 -26.15 -1.44
N GLY A 203 -23.75 -26.55 -0.23
CA GLY A 203 -24.53 -25.70 0.67
C GLY A 203 -23.81 -24.40 1.04
N LEU A 204 -22.48 -24.45 1.22
CA LEU A 204 -21.67 -23.25 1.47
C LEU A 204 -21.56 -22.36 0.24
N ALA A 205 -21.46 -22.94 -0.96
CA ALA A 205 -21.42 -22.19 -2.22
C ALA A 205 -22.73 -21.42 -2.44
N GLN A 206 -23.87 -22.09 -2.25
CA GLN A 206 -25.19 -21.47 -2.35
C GLN A 206 -25.39 -20.36 -1.31
N ALA A 207 -24.98 -20.58 -0.06
CA ALA A 207 -25.08 -19.58 1.00
C ALA A 207 -24.18 -18.35 0.73
N ALA A 208 -22.97 -18.58 0.19
CA ALA A 208 -22.05 -17.51 -0.17
C ALA A 208 -22.57 -16.68 -1.36
N ASP A 209 -23.15 -17.33 -2.36
CA ASP A 209 -23.77 -16.70 -3.52
C ASP A 209 -24.99 -15.86 -3.14
N ALA A 210 -25.91 -16.42 -2.34
CA ALA A 210 -27.09 -15.72 -1.83
C ALA A 210 -26.75 -14.49 -0.98
N ALA A 211 -25.62 -14.52 -0.27
CA ALA A 211 -25.14 -13.40 0.53
C ALA A 211 -24.51 -12.27 -0.30
N ALA A 212 -24.31 -12.45 -1.62
CA ALA A 212 -23.56 -11.55 -2.50
C ALA A 212 -22.16 -11.15 -1.96
N GLN A 213 -21.60 -11.95 -1.05
CA GLN A 213 -20.30 -11.71 -0.41
C GLN A 213 -19.22 -12.50 -1.14
N SER A 214 -18.96 -12.11 -2.39
CA SER A 214 -17.88 -12.68 -3.19
C SER A 214 -16.52 -12.09 -2.77
N HIS A 215 -16.05 -12.47 -1.58
CA HIS A 215 -14.72 -12.11 -1.11
C HIS A 215 -13.65 -12.99 -1.79
N PHE A 216 -13.16 -12.55 -2.95
CA PHE A 216 -12.06 -13.19 -3.70
C PHE A 216 -10.65 -13.04 -3.06
N GLY A 217 -10.57 -12.61 -1.80
CA GLY A 217 -9.31 -12.22 -1.16
C GLY A 217 -8.74 -13.17 -0.10
N ARG A 218 -9.51 -14.14 0.42
CA ARG A 218 -9.04 -15.03 1.51
C ARG A 218 -9.41 -16.49 1.28
N GLY A 219 -8.38 -17.29 1.00
CA GLY A 219 -8.24 -18.72 1.30
C GLY A 219 -9.18 -19.76 0.67
N CYS A 220 -10.46 -19.44 0.44
CA CYS A 220 -11.51 -20.37 0.00
C CYS A 220 -12.68 -19.66 -0.74
N ALA A 221 -12.40 -18.61 -1.51
CA ALA A 221 -13.37 -17.93 -2.39
C ALA A 221 -14.76 -17.57 -1.77
N GLY A 222 -14.79 -17.20 -0.49
CA GLY A 222 -16.05 -16.83 0.20
C GLY A 222 -16.81 -17.97 0.89
N LEU A 223 -16.48 -19.24 0.60
CA LEU A 223 -17.14 -20.41 1.21
C LEU A 223 -17.00 -20.47 2.73
N MET A 224 -15.92 -19.90 3.27
CA MET A 224 -15.61 -19.93 4.71
C MET A 224 -16.03 -18.65 5.45
N THR A 225 -16.85 -17.79 4.81
CA THR A 225 -17.33 -16.57 5.44
C THR A 225 -18.16 -16.86 6.69
N PRO A 226 -18.19 -15.94 7.68
CA PRO A 226 -19.05 -16.10 8.84
C PRO A 226 -20.52 -16.33 8.46
N VAL A 227 -21.01 -15.60 7.45
CA VAL A 227 -22.40 -15.71 6.97
C VAL A 227 -22.69 -17.10 6.39
N ALA A 228 -21.91 -17.56 5.40
CA ALA A 228 -22.11 -18.88 4.80
C ALA A 228 -21.94 -20.02 5.81
N SER A 229 -20.90 -19.94 6.67
CA SER A 229 -20.63 -20.99 7.65
C SER A 229 -21.65 -21.04 8.79
N MET A 230 -22.26 -19.93 9.19
CA MET A 230 -23.33 -19.90 10.19
C MET A 230 -24.65 -20.44 9.64
N GLU A 231 -24.99 -20.09 8.40
CA GLU A 231 -26.21 -20.57 7.75
C GLU A 231 -26.18 -22.09 7.56
N VAL A 232 -25.08 -22.61 7.01
CA VAL A 232 -24.91 -24.06 6.84
C VAL A 232 -24.84 -24.78 8.18
N ALA A 233 -24.19 -24.19 9.19
CA ALA A 233 -24.16 -24.73 10.55
C ALA A 233 -25.56 -24.89 11.16
N GLN A 234 -26.43 -23.89 10.97
CA GLN A 234 -27.80 -23.94 11.45
C GLN A 234 -28.60 -25.04 10.74
N ARG A 235 -28.48 -25.16 9.41
CA ARG A 235 -29.15 -26.19 8.62
C ARG A 235 -28.72 -27.61 9.01
N TRP A 236 -27.46 -27.78 9.40
CA TRP A 236 -26.85 -29.08 9.70
C TRP A 236 -26.83 -29.43 11.20
N GLY A 237 -27.32 -28.55 12.07
CA GLY A 237 -27.35 -28.78 13.52
C GLY A 237 -25.96 -28.88 14.17
N VAL A 238 -24.93 -28.26 13.57
CA VAL A 238 -23.53 -28.31 14.05
C VAL A 238 -22.97 -26.91 14.26
N SER A 239 -21.79 -26.79 14.88
CA SER A 239 -21.12 -25.48 15.02
C SER A 239 -20.52 -24.98 13.69
N ALA A 240 -20.51 -23.67 13.47
CA ALA A 240 -19.82 -23.05 12.34
C ALA A 240 -18.32 -23.35 12.29
N ARG A 241 -17.70 -23.66 13.44
CA ARG A 241 -16.31 -24.14 13.52
C ARG A 241 -16.17 -25.54 12.93
N THR A 242 -17.13 -26.44 13.21
CA THR A 242 -17.17 -27.80 12.66
C THR A 242 -17.34 -27.76 11.13
N VAL A 243 -18.25 -26.92 10.63
CA VAL A 243 -18.47 -26.71 9.18
C VAL A 243 -17.20 -26.25 8.50
N ARG A 244 -16.55 -25.18 9.00
CA ARG A 244 -15.30 -24.65 8.42
C ARG A 244 -14.17 -25.68 8.43
N ARG A 245 -14.03 -26.45 9.53
CA ARG A 245 -13.01 -27.49 9.63
C ARG A 245 -13.26 -28.63 8.63
N ARG A 246 -14.50 -29.07 8.48
CA ARG A 246 -14.89 -30.14 7.55
C ARG A 246 -14.68 -29.69 6.11
N ALA A 247 -15.20 -28.52 5.74
CA ALA A 247 -15.02 -27.95 4.42
C ALA A 247 -13.55 -27.72 4.06
N ARG A 248 -12.73 -27.21 4.99
CA ARG A 248 -11.29 -27.03 4.75
C ARG A 248 -10.60 -28.35 4.43
N ARG A 249 -10.90 -29.39 5.20
CA ARG A 249 -10.35 -30.73 4.98
C ARG A 249 -10.75 -31.28 3.60
N SER A 250 -12.01 -31.13 3.21
CA SER A 250 -12.53 -31.60 1.92
C SER A 250 -11.91 -30.84 0.75
N LEU A 251 -11.78 -29.51 0.86
CA LEU A 251 -11.10 -28.68 -0.15
C LEU A 251 -9.61 -29.03 -0.28
N ASP A 252 -8.91 -29.26 0.84
CA ASP A 252 -7.50 -29.68 0.84
C ASP A 252 -7.33 -31.11 0.26
N ALA A 253 -8.34 -31.98 0.38
CA ALA A 253 -8.35 -33.31 -0.24
C ALA A 253 -8.60 -33.22 -1.76
N LEU A 254 -9.62 -32.47 -2.18
CA LEU A 254 -9.93 -32.22 -3.58
C LEU A 254 -8.78 -31.53 -4.32
N SER A 255 -8.13 -30.55 -3.69
CA SER A 255 -6.98 -29.84 -4.28
C SER A 255 -5.82 -30.80 -4.58
N ARG A 256 -5.51 -31.71 -3.66
CA ARG A 256 -4.47 -32.72 -3.88
C ARG A 256 -4.86 -33.70 -4.98
N TYR A 257 -6.11 -34.15 -4.99
CA TYR A 257 -6.63 -35.05 -6.01
C TYR A 257 -6.58 -34.43 -7.42
N ALA A 258 -6.99 -33.17 -7.56
CA ALA A 258 -6.97 -32.45 -8.83
C ALA A 258 -5.54 -32.32 -9.39
N VAL A 259 -4.54 -32.01 -8.55
CA VAL A 259 -3.13 -31.94 -8.98
C VAL A 259 -2.63 -33.29 -9.50
N THR A 260 -3.07 -34.41 -8.90
CA THR A 260 -2.72 -35.76 -9.36
C THR A 260 -3.37 -36.10 -10.69
N GLN A 261 -4.64 -35.75 -10.91
CA GLN A 261 -5.35 -36.00 -12.16
C GLN A 261 -4.80 -35.17 -13.34
N MET A 262 -4.30 -33.95 -13.08
CA MET A 262 -3.69 -33.10 -14.11
C MET A 262 -2.26 -33.50 -14.50
N SER A 263 -1.60 -34.35 -13.71
CA SER A 263 -0.23 -34.81 -13.95
C SER A 263 -0.16 -36.20 -14.61
N ALA A 264 -1.31 -36.85 -14.82
CA ALA A 264 -1.49 -38.14 -15.45
C ALA A 264 -1.94 -37.97 -16.91
#